data_AF-A0AAW4YJJ8-F1
#
_entry.id   AF-A0AAW4YJJ8-F1
#
_cell.length_a   1.000
_cell.length_b   1.000
_cell.length_c   1.000
_cell.angle_alpha   90.00
_cell.angle_beta   90.00
_cell.angle_gamma   90.00
#
_symmetry.space_group_name_H-M   'P 1'
#
loop_
_entity.id
_entity.type
_entity.pdbx_description
1 polymer ?
#
loop_
_entity_poly.entity_id
_entity_poly.type
_entity_poly.pdbx_seq_one_letter_code
_entity_poly.pdbx_strand_id
1 'polypeptide(L)'
;MVSKSAEYYRTHPAARARKAAYDTKFESSPAQKAKRRELARHNAAHDKKYGAASRKGMDASHTKSGIRYKPSSVNRGSKTDMAGDRRARGGRC
;
A
#
# COMPACT_ATOMS: atom_id res chain seq x y z
N MET A 1 -4.77 -4.52 22.87
CA MET A 1 -3.68 -3.59 23.26
C MET A 1 -3.41 -2.68 22.07
N VAL A 2 -3.44 -1.35 22.25
CA VAL A 2 -3.21 -0.39 21.17
C VAL A 2 -1.70 -0.18 21.00
N SER A 3 -1.19 0.03 19.79
CA SER A 3 0.23 0.27 19.60
C SER A 3 0.63 1.62 20.22
N LYS A 4 1.85 1.73 20.76
CA LYS A 4 2.39 2.99 21.32
C LYS A 4 2.24 4.18 20.36
N SER A 5 2.40 3.93 19.05
CA SER A 5 2.19 4.94 18.00
C SER A 5 0.73 5.38 17.85
N ALA A 6 -0.23 4.47 18.00
CA ALA A 6 -1.65 4.78 17.90
C ALA A 6 -2.15 5.51 19.15
N GLU A 7 -1.61 5.19 20.34
CA GLU A 7 -1.84 5.97 21.56
C GLU A 7 -1.28 7.39 21.43
N TYR A 8 -0.06 7.54 20.89
CA TYR A 8 0.55 8.86 20.66
C TYR A 8 -0.32 9.78 19.79
N TYR A 9 -0.85 9.28 18.66
CA TYR A 9 -1.73 10.08 17.80
C TYR A 9 -3.14 10.30 18.38
N ARG A 10 -3.56 9.54 19.40
CA ARG A 10 -4.81 9.79 20.13
C ARG A 10 -4.67 10.93 21.12
N THR A 11 -3.53 11.01 21.81
CA THR A 11 -3.25 12.05 22.80
C THR A 11 -2.70 13.34 22.18
N HIS A 12 -2.15 13.28 20.96
CA HIS A 12 -1.56 14.44 20.26
C HIS A 12 -2.29 14.72 18.93
N PRO A 13 -3.44 15.40 18.95
CA PRO A 13 -4.25 15.65 17.75
C PRO A 13 -3.51 16.49 16.70
N ALA A 14 -2.68 17.46 17.12
CA ALA A 14 -1.86 18.26 16.21
C ALA A 14 -0.86 17.41 15.41
N ALA A 15 -0.22 16.42 16.06
CA ALA A 15 0.69 15.50 15.39
C ALA A 15 -0.05 14.61 14.38
N ARG A 16 -1.27 14.18 14.72
CA ARG A 16 -2.14 13.42 13.81
C ARG A 16 -2.55 14.24 12.60
N ALA A 17 -2.93 15.50 12.80
CA ALA A 17 -3.27 16.41 11.71
C ALA A 17 -2.09 16.64 10.74
N ARG A 18 -0.88 16.86 11.28
CA ARG A 18 0.35 17.00 10.48
C ARG A 18 0.63 15.75 9.64
N LYS A 19 0.53 14.56 10.24
CA LYS A 19 0.68 13.30 9.52
C LYS A 19 -0.38 13.13 8.43
N ALA A 20 -1.65 13.40 8.73
CA ALA A 20 -2.72 13.29 7.76
C ALA A 20 -2.54 14.25 6.57
N ALA A 21 -2.08 15.47 6.82
CA ALA A 21 -1.77 16.44 5.76
C ALA A 21 -0.62 15.95 4.86
N TYR A 22 0.44 15.41 5.46
CA TYR A 22 1.55 14.83 4.70
C TYR A 22 1.11 13.62 3.87
N ASP A 23 0.42 12.66 4.50
CA ASP A 23 -0.06 11.44 3.82
C ASP A 23 -0.97 11.83 2.65
N THR A 24 -1.87 12.79 2.84
CA THR A 24 -2.75 13.29 1.77
C THR A 24 -1.94 13.90 0.63
N LYS A 25 -0.96 14.76 0.93
CA LYS A 25 -0.10 15.38 -0.11
C LYS A 25 0.70 14.33 -0.88
N PHE A 26 1.27 13.35 -0.18
CA PHE A 26 2.04 12.26 -0.78
C PHE A 26 1.16 11.40 -1.70
N GLU A 27 -0.01 11.00 -1.22
CA GLU A 27 -0.98 10.22 -2.00
C GLU A 27 -1.53 11.00 -3.20
N SER A 28 -1.66 12.32 -3.09
CA SER A 28 -2.08 13.17 -4.21
C SER A 28 -1.01 13.35 -5.29
N SER A 29 0.24 12.92 -5.05
CA SER A 29 1.34 13.08 -5.99
C SER A 29 1.07 12.37 -7.33
N PRO A 30 1.56 12.92 -8.46
CA PRO A 30 1.39 12.31 -9.78
C PRO A 30 1.95 10.89 -9.85
N ALA A 31 3.09 10.63 -9.21
CA ALA A 31 3.72 9.32 -9.18
C ALA A 31 2.84 8.26 -8.47
N GLN A 32 2.24 8.59 -7.32
CA GLN A 32 1.33 7.68 -6.63
C GLN A 32 0.04 7.46 -7.42
N LYS A 33 -0.50 8.52 -8.04
CA LYS A 33 -1.64 8.42 -8.95
C LYS A 33 -1.34 7.51 -10.15
N ALA A 34 -0.16 7.62 -10.75
CA ALA A 34 0.27 6.78 -11.87
C ALA A 34 0.33 5.30 -11.46
N LYS A 35 0.97 4.99 -10.31
CA LYS A 35 1.01 3.63 -9.77
C LYS A 35 -0.39 3.04 -9.55
N ARG A 36 -1.30 3.80 -8.94
CA ARG A 36 -2.69 3.35 -8.75
C ARG A 36 -3.42 3.09 -10.07
N ARG A 37 -3.22 3.94 -11.08
CA ARG A 37 -3.81 3.75 -12.41
C ARG A 37 -3.28 2.50 -13.10
N GLU A 38 -1.98 2.22 -12.98
CA GLU A 38 -1.36 1.02 -13.53
C GLU A 38 -1.95 -0.26 -12.91
N LEU A 39 -2.03 -0.33 -11.58
CA LEU A 39 -2.63 -1.48 -10.89
C LEU A 39 -4.11 -1.66 -11.25
N ALA A 40 -4.89 -0.56 -11.34
CA ALA A 40 -6.28 -0.61 -11.76
C ALA A 40 -6.44 -1.14 -13.20
N ARG A 41 -5.57 -0.73 -14.12
CA ARG A 41 -5.55 -1.25 -15.50
C ARG A 41 -5.24 -2.74 -15.53
N HIS A 42 -4.27 -3.19 -14.74
CA HIS A 42 -3.90 -4.61 -14.66
C HIS A 42 -5.06 -5.46 -14.11
N ASN A 43 -5.72 -4.99 -13.06
CA ASN A 43 -6.93 -5.62 -12.52
C ASN A 43 -8.04 -5.70 -13.55
N ALA A 44 -8.34 -4.59 -14.25
CA ALA A 44 -9.40 -4.56 -15.25
C ALA A 44 -9.10 -5.49 -16.43
N ALA A 45 -7.84 -5.55 -16.89
CA ALA A 45 -7.42 -6.48 -17.95
C ALA A 45 -7.58 -7.95 -17.51
N HIS A 46 -7.23 -8.27 -16.27
CA HIS A 46 -7.41 -9.60 -15.72
C HIS A 46 -8.89 -9.96 -15.54
N ASP A 47 -9.71 -9.04 -15.03
CA ASP A 47 -11.14 -9.23 -14.86
C ASP A 47 -11.84 -9.45 -16.20
N LYS A 48 -11.40 -8.75 -17.26
CA LYS A 48 -11.91 -8.96 -18.63
C LYS A 48 -11.58 -10.35 -19.17
N LYS A 49 -10.43 -10.92 -18.80
CA LYS A 49 -9.94 -12.21 -19.32
C LYS A 49 -10.45 -13.42 -18.52
N TYR A 50 -10.53 -13.30 -17.21
CA TYR A 50 -10.80 -14.43 -16.31
C TYR A 50 -12.04 -14.21 -15.41
N GLY A 51 -12.68 -13.04 -15.48
CA GLY A 51 -13.80 -12.66 -14.62
C GLY A 51 -13.36 -12.12 -13.26
N ALA A 52 -14.15 -11.21 -12.70
CA ALA A 52 -13.86 -10.56 -11.41
C ALA A 52 -13.78 -11.55 -10.23
N ALA A 53 -14.53 -12.65 -10.29
CA ALA A 53 -14.52 -13.70 -9.27
C ALA A 53 -13.21 -14.49 -9.21
N SER A 54 -12.42 -14.50 -10.30
CA SER A 54 -11.14 -15.21 -10.37
C SER A 54 -10.10 -14.67 -9.39
N ARG A 55 -10.20 -13.38 -9.02
CA ARG A 55 -9.27 -12.75 -8.09
C ARG A 55 -9.43 -13.19 -6.64
N LYS A 56 -10.57 -13.78 -6.22
CA LYS A 56 -10.79 -14.30 -4.85
C LYS A 56 -10.32 -13.35 -3.71
N GLY A 57 -10.56 -12.04 -3.85
CA GLY A 57 -10.14 -11.03 -2.86
C GLY A 57 -8.66 -10.62 -2.93
N MET A 58 -7.95 -11.04 -3.96
CA MET A 58 -6.59 -10.58 -4.27
C MET A 58 -6.61 -9.33 -5.14
N ASP A 59 -5.61 -8.48 -4.93
CA ASP A 59 -5.42 -7.24 -5.65
C ASP A 59 -4.01 -7.18 -6.24
N ALA A 60 -3.86 -6.46 -7.35
CA ALA A 60 -2.56 -6.25 -7.97
C ALA A 60 -1.66 -5.43 -7.03
N SER A 61 -0.42 -5.88 -6.87
CA SER A 61 0.61 -5.29 -6.03
C SER A 61 1.89 -5.10 -6.83
N HIS A 62 2.50 -3.92 -6.73
CA HIS A 62 3.84 -3.68 -7.24
C HIS A 62 4.86 -4.39 -6.35
N THR A 63 5.56 -5.38 -6.91
CA THR A 63 6.64 -6.07 -6.22
C THR A 63 7.96 -5.92 -6.96
N LYS A 64 9.07 -6.27 -6.30
CA LYS A 64 10.42 -6.31 -6.86
C LYS A 64 10.56 -7.20 -8.10
N SER A 65 9.61 -8.14 -8.28
CA SER A 65 9.56 -9.08 -9.39
C SER A 65 8.42 -8.78 -10.37
N GLY A 66 7.91 -7.53 -10.38
CA GLY A 66 6.80 -7.09 -11.21
C GLY A 66 5.45 -7.06 -10.48
N ILE A 67 4.36 -6.97 -11.23
CA ILE A 67 3.00 -6.94 -10.66
C ILE A 67 2.57 -8.35 -10.28
N ARG A 68 2.18 -8.56 -9.02
CA ARG A 68 1.65 -9.84 -8.50
C ARG A 68 0.34 -9.64 -7.77
N TYR A 69 -0.52 -10.65 -7.80
CA TYR A 69 -1.76 -10.66 -7.00
C TYR A 69 -1.46 -11.07 -5.56
N LYS A 70 -1.94 -10.27 -4.62
CA LYS A 70 -1.82 -10.53 -3.18
C LYS A 70 -3.14 -10.25 -2.47
N PRO A 71 -3.40 -10.86 -1.31
CA PRO A 71 -4.57 -10.49 -0.52
C PRO A 71 -4.54 -8.98 -0.21
N SER A 72 -5.68 -8.32 -0.36
CA SER A 72 -5.80 -6.86 -0.21
C SER A 72 -5.33 -6.35 1.16
N SER A 73 -5.45 -7.17 2.20
CA SER A 73 -5.00 -6.88 3.58
C SER A 73 -3.48 -6.75 3.73
N VAL A 74 -2.70 -7.48 2.94
CA VAL A 74 -1.22 -7.47 2.99
C VAL A 74 -0.58 -6.58 1.93
N ASN A 75 -1.37 -6.07 0.97
CA ASN A 75 -0.86 -5.23 -0.11
C ASN A 75 -0.52 -3.80 0.34
N ARG A 76 -1.29 -3.21 1.27
CA ARG A 76 -1.04 -1.84 1.75
C ARG A 76 0.13 -1.79 2.75
N GLY A 77 1.19 -1.07 2.39
CA GLY A 77 2.33 -0.81 3.29
C GLY A 77 3.29 -1.99 3.46
N SER A 78 3.30 -2.91 2.49
CA SER A 78 4.20 -4.06 2.54
C SER A 78 5.67 -3.64 2.58
N LYS A 79 6.38 -4.11 3.61
CA LYS A 79 7.80 -3.83 3.82
C LYS A 79 8.70 -4.65 2.91
N THR A 80 8.21 -5.69 2.23
CA THR A 80 9.05 -6.62 1.47
C THR A 80 8.99 -6.41 -0.03
N ASP A 81 8.03 -5.63 -0.51
CA ASP A 81 7.67 -5.63 -1.93
C ASP A 81 8.52 -4.72 -2.80
N MET A 82 9.18 -3.71 -2.24
CA MET A 82 10.11 -2.88 -3.01
C MET A 82 11.55 -3.40 -2.91
N ALA A 83 12.38 -3.11 -3.91
CA ALA A 83 13.84 -3.27 -3.80
C ALA A 83 14.44 -2.18 -2.88
N GLY A 84 15.57 -2.46 -2.22
CA GLY A 84 16.23 -1.54 -1.26
C GLY A 84 16.74 -2.25 0.00
N ASP A 85 17.43 -1.53 0.90
CA ASP A 85 17.93 -2.12 2.16
C ASP A 85 16.75 -2.64 3.01
N ARG A 86 16.85 -3.88 3.52
CA ARG A 86 15.85 -4.51 4.38
C ARG A 86 15.91 -3.95 5.80
N ARG A 87 17.09 -3.56 6.29
CA ARG A 87 17.32 -3.03 7.65
C ARG A 87 16.63 -1.68 7.84
N ALA A 88 16.55 -0.87 6.79
CA ALA A 88 15.87 0.43 6.79
C ALA A 88 14.34 0.35 6.91
N ARG A 89 13.73 -0.85 6.82
CA ARG A 89 12.27 -1.01 6.69
C ARG A 89 11.56 -1.23 8.03
N GLY A 90 12.33 -1.33 9.10
CA GLY A 90 11.86 -1.48 10.49
C GLY A 90 11.20 -2.84 10.72
N GLY A 91 11.88 -3.71 11.47
CA GLY A 91 11.36 -5.02 11.86
C GLY A 91 11.86 -6.14 10.95
N ARG A 92 12.77 -6.94 11.51
CA ARG A 92 13.54 -8.08 10.97
C ARG A 92 14.82 -7.69 10.20
N CYS A 93 15.93 -7.98 10.87
CA CYS A 93 17.21 -8.35 10.28
C CYS A 93 17.06 -9.61 9.40
#